data_AF-A0A850S2R1-F1
#
_entry.id   AF-A0A850S2R1-F1
#
_cell.length_a   1.000
_cell.length_b   1.000
_cell.length_c   1.000
_cell.angle_alpha   90.00
_cell.angle_beta   90.00
_cell.angle_gamma   90.00
#
_symmetry.space_group_name_H-M   'P 1'
#
loop_
_entity.id
_entity.type
_entity.pdbx_description
1 polymer ?
#
loop_
_entity_poly.entity_id
_entity_poly.type
_entity_poly.pdbx_seq_one_letter_code
_entity_poly.pdbx_strand_id
1 'polypeptide(L)'
;MTEQTTQLLTDEIEQTVEEEAPIQRVTIEVLKAKGGNRTPRKATLCIIQTGQSEKHGSVRLACTPNGKTWYVVAEHPGEGVIAPAPLRHEREAYNMFNSLCEAK
;
A
#
# COMPACT_ATOMS: atom_id res chain seq x y z
N MET A 1 40.80 -39.81 -22.83
CA MET A 1 41.14 -38.38 -22.96
C MET A 1 40.11 -37.80 -23.92
N THR A 2 38.99 -37.23 -23.43
CA THR A 2 38.78 -35.76 -23.23
C THR A 2 39.19 -35.00 -24.51
N GLU A 3 38.31 -34.37 -25.26
CA GLU A 3 37.57 -33.12 -24.96
C GLU A 3 36.31 -33.04 -25.87
N GLN A 4 35.10 -32.82 -25.37
CA GLN A 4 34.44 -31.56 -24.97
C GLN A 4 34.02 -30.60 -26.11
N THR A 5 32.73 -30.24 -26.06
CA THR A 5 32.19 -28.87 -26.24
C THR A 5 32.07 -28.39 -27.70
N THR A 6 30.87 -28.14 -28.24
CA THR A 6 30.08 -26.94 -27.93
C THR A 6 28.60 -27.16 -28.25
N GLN A 7 27.76 -27.21 -27.23
CA GLN A 7 26.32 -26.99 -27.36
C GLN A 7 26.09 -25.48 -27.20
N LEU A 8 25.51 -24.86 -28.22
CA LEU A 8 25.03 -23.48 -28.16
C LEU A 8 23.72 -23.48 -27.36
N LEU A 9 23.79 -23.12 -26.08
CA LEU A 9 22.63 -22.73 -25.29
C LEU A 9 22.24 -21.31 -25.70
N THR A 10 21.11 -21.18 -26.37
CA THR A 10 20.32 -19.95 -26.36
C THR A 10 19.50 -19.95 -25.08
N ASP A 11 19.96 -19.22 -24.07
CA ASP A 11 19.14 -18.86 -22.91
C ASP A 11 18.04 -17.92 -23.39
N GLU A 12 16.83 -18.47 -23.55
CA GLU A 12 15.61 -17.70 -23.66
C GLU A 12 15.39 -16.99 -22.32
N ILE A 13 15.48 -15.66 -22.35
CA ILE A 13 15.14 -14.81 -21.21
C ILE A 13 13.62 -14.94 -21.02
N GLU A 14 13.20 -15.81 -20.11
CA GLU A 14 11.84 -15.83 -19.60
C GLU A 14 11.60 -14.50 -18.86
N GLN A 15 11.01 -13.53 -19.57
CA GLN A 15 10.38 -12.38 -18.93
C GLN A 15 9.12 -12.89 -18.22
N THR A 16 9.25 -13.23 -16.94
CA THR A 16 8.12 -13.34 -16.03
C THR A 16 7.44 -11.98 -15.95
N VAL A 17 6.38 -11.82 -16.74
CA VAL A 17 5.43 -10.72 -16.58
C VAL A 17 4.75 -10.96 -15.23
N GLU A 18 5.20 -10.26 -14.20
CA GLU A 18 4.48 -10.18 -12.93
C GLU A 18 3.08 -9.66 -13.24
N GLU A 19 2.09 -10.55 -13.18
CA GLU A 19 0.69 -10.22 -13.32
C GLU A 19 0.34 -9.30 -12.15
N GLU A 20 0.43 -7.98 -12.37
CA GLU A 20 0.14 -7.00 -11.32
C GLU A 20 -1.28 -7.26 -10.83
N ALA A 21 -1.36 -7.77 -9.60
CA ALA A 21 -2.63 -8.09 -8.95
C ALA A 21 -3.59 -6.89 -9.10
N PRO A 22 -4.89 -7.12 -9.30
CA PRO A 22 -5.83 -6.04 -9.53
C PRO A 22 -5.75 -5.06 -8.38
N ILE A 23 -5.33 -3.82 -8.67
CA ILE A 23 -5.23 -2.74 -7.69
C ILE A 23 -6.60 -2.62 -7.01
N GLN A 24 -6.68 -3.09 -5.76
CA GLN A 24 -7.94 -3.15 -5.04
C GLN A 24 -8.40 -1.71 -4.78
N ARG A 25 -9.57 -1.34 -5.31
CA ARG A 25 -10.15 -0.01 -5.09
C ARG A 25 -11.09 -0.04 -3.90
N VAL A 26 -10.84 0.82 -2.91
CA VAL A 26 -11.66 0.93 -1.70
C VAL A 26 -12.15 2.36 -1.57
N THR A 27 -13.43 2.54 -1.23
CA THR A 27 -13.96 3.84 -0.84
C THR A 27 -13.99 3.92 0.67
N ILE A 28 -13.18 4.79 1.25
CA ILE A 28 -13.13 5.01 2.70
C ILE A 28 -13.62 6.41 3.05
N GLU A 29 -14.04 6.59 4.30
CA GLU A 29 -14.28 7.91 4.86
C GLU A 29 -12.98 8.49 5.42
N VAL A 30 -12.57 9.65 4.91
CA VAL A 30 -11.39 10.39 5.35
C VAL A 30 -11.79 11.69 6.02
N LEU A 31 -11.15 11.99 7.15
CA LEU A 31 -11.37 13.24 7.87
C LEU A 31 -10.54 14.36 7.24
N LYS A 32 -11.15 15.53 7.06
CA LYS A 32 -10.42 16.71 6.58
C LYS A 32 -9.37 17.15 7.62
N ALA A 33 -8.12 17.26 7.19
CA ALA A 33 -6.98 17.62 8.05
C ALA A 33 -6.96 19.06 8.58
N LYS A 34 -7.85 19.96 8.12
CA LYS A 34 -7.81 21.39 8.47
C LYS A 34 -9.18 22.00 8.70
N GLY A 35 -9.33 22.60 9.88
CA GLY A 35 -10.51 23.33 10.36
C GLY A 35 -11.22 22.58 11.48
N GLY A 36 -11.72 23.30 12.49
CA GLY A 36 -12.37 22.73 13.69
C GLY A 36 -13.62 21.89 13.44
N ASN A 37 -14.05 21.74 12.18
CA ASN A 37 -15.19 20.91 11.79
C ASN A 37 -14.69 19.72 10.95
N ARG A 38 -14.61 18.54 11.60
CA ARG A 38 -14.16 17.29 10.99
C ARG A 38 -15.32 16.64 10.23
N THR A 39 -15.59 17.09 9.00
CA THR A 39 -16.56 16.41 8.15
C THR A 39 -15.92 15.19 7.47
N PRO A 40 -16.51 13.99 7.58
CA PRO A 40 -16.08 12.83 6.80
C PRO A 40 -16.31 13.09 5.31
N ARG A 41 -15.33 12.71 4.47
CA ARG A 41 -15.48 12.71 3.01
C ARG A 41 -15.19 11.31 2.49
N LYS A 42 -16.01 10.81 1.56
CA LYS A 42 -15.72 9.58 0.83
C LYS A 42 -14.57 9.82 -0.17
N ALA A 43 -13.54 8.99 -0.10
CA ALA A 43 -12.42 9.00 -1.03
C ALA A 43 -12.22 7.59 -1.62
N THR A 44 -12.13 7.50 -2.94
CA THR A 44 -11.78 6.27 -3.65
C THR A 44 -10.27 6.16 -3.74
N LEU A 45 -9.72 5.09 -3.21
CA LEU A 45 -8.29 4.84 -3.11
C LEU A 45 -7.93 3.51 -3.76
N CYS A 46 -6.71 3.45 -4.26
CA CYS A 46 -6.01 2.27 -4.70
C CYS A 46 -5.20 1.72 -3.53
N ILE A 47 -5.48 0.50 -3.08
CA ILE A 47 -4.65 -0.16 -2.08
C ILE A 47 -3.34 -0.59 -2.75
N ILE A 48 -2.23 -0.16 -2.16
CA ILE A 48 -0.88 -0.46 -2.63
C ILE A 48 -0.30 -1.61 -1.82
N GLN A 49 -0.49 -1.58 -0.49
CA GLN A 49 0.04 -2.59 0.40
C GLN A 49 -0.87 -2.79 1.60
N THR A 50 -0.85 -3.99 2.15
CA THR A 50 -1.55 -4.34 3.40
C THR A 50 -0.56 -4.95 4.39
N GLY A 51 -0.82 -4.75 5.67
CA GLY A 51 -0.01 -5.21 6.78
C GLY A 51 -0.87 -5.45 8.02
N GLN A 52 -0.25 -6.03 9.05
CA GLN A 52 -0.88 -6.25 10.35
C GLN A 52 -0.07 -5.54 11.43
N SER A 53 -0.76 -5.15 12.49
CA SER A 53 -0.22 -4.48 13.67
C SER A 53 -0.86 -5.12 14.90
N GLU A 54 -0.08 -5.43 15.92
CA GLU A 54 -0.59 -5.95 17.19
C GLU A 54 -1.48 -4.92 17.89
N LYS A 55 -1.08 -3.64 17.79
CA LYS A 55 -1.83 -2.53 18.37
C LYS A 55 -3.02 -2.11 17.52
N HIS A 56 -2.83 -2.03 16.20
CA HIS A 56 -3.77 -1.39 15.27
C HIS A 56 -4.60 -2.33 14.41
N GLY A 57 -4.39 -3.65 14.51
CA GLY A 57 -5.06 -4.61 13.64
C GLY A 57 -4.59 -4.50 12.19
N SER A 58 -5.52 -4.36 11.26
CA SER A 58 -5.19 -4.30 9.83
C SER A 58 -4.72 -2.90 9.44
N VAL A 59 -3.56 -2.80 8.80
CA VAL A 59 -2.99 -1.54 8.30
C VAL A 59 -2.92 -1.61 6.77
N ARG A 60 -3.35 -0.57 6.07
CA ARG A 60 -3.33 -0.51 4.60
C ARG A 60 -2.68 0.78 4.13
N LEU A 61 -1.76 0.67 3.20
CA LEU A 61 -1.22 1.79 2.44
C LEU A 61 -2.05 1.95 1.18
N ALA A 62 -2.53 3.16 0.94
CA ALA A 62 -3.38 3.46 -0.21
C ALA A 62 -3.06 4.83 -0.81
N CYS A 63 -3.35 5.01 -2.08
CA CYS A 63 -3.19 6.30 -2.76
C CYS A 63 -4.42 6.63 -3.61
N THR A 64 -4.61 7.90 -3.94
CA THR A 64 -5.62 8.27 -4.94
C THR A 64 -5.24 7.70 -6.31
N PRO A 65 -6.20 7.41 -7.20
CA PRO A 65 -5.90 6.86 -8.53
C PRO A 65 -4.95 7.71 -9.38
N ASN A 66 -4.82 9.00 -9.08
CA ASN A 66 -3.89 9.91 -9.74
C ASN A 66 -2.48 9.95 -9.09
N GLY A 67 -2.22 9.15 -8.05
CA GLY A 67 -0.94 9.07 -7.32
C GLY A 67 -0.57 10.31 -6.48
N LYS A 68 -1.43 11.33 -6.39
CA LYS A 68 -1.09 12.62 -5.77
C LYS A 68 -1.24 12.64 -4.25
N THR A 69 -2.12 11.81 -3.71
CA THR A 69 -2.45 11.81 -2.29
C THR A 69 -2.34 10.41 -1.74
N TRP A 70 -1.66 10.29 -0.62
CA TRP A 70 -1.40 9.03 0.06
C TRP A 70 -2.16 8.97 1.38
N TYR A 71 -2.52 7.76 1.76
CA TYR A 71 -3.27 7.45 2.97
C TYR A 71 -2.68 6.20 3.60
N VAL A 72 -2.54 6.21 4.91
CA VAL A 72 -2.34 5.01 5.70
C VAL A 72 -3.63 4.81 6.48
N VAL A 73 -4.22 3.64 6.39
CA VAL A 73 -5.52 3.33 6.96
C VAL A 73 -5.32 2.23 7.99
N ALA A 74 -5.62 2.52 9.25
CA ALA A 74 -5.62 1.52 10.31
C ALA A 74 -7.05 1.16 10.66
N GLU A 75 -7.33 -0.14 10.82
CA GLU A 75 -8.63 -0.67 11.19
C GLU A 75 -8.52 -1.46 12.48
N HIS A 76 -8.97 -0.84 13.57
CA HIS A 76 -9.04 -1.48 14.86
C HIS A 76 -10.33 -2.30 15.00
N PRO A 77 -10.27 -3.52 15.56
CA PRO A 77 -11.46 -4.24 15.96
C PRO A 77 -12.13 -3.55 17.15
N GLY A 78 -13.09 -2.65 16.86
CA GLY A 78 -13.91 -1.96 17.86
C GLY A 78 -14.05 -0.45 17.68
N GLU A 79 -13.04 0.22 17.11
CA GLU A 79 -13.07 1.68 16.87
C GLU A 79 -13.38 2.04 15.41
N GLY A 80 -13.33 1.06 14.50
CA GLY A 80 -13.61 1.26 13.08
C GLY A 80 -12.38 1.73 12.29
N VAL A 81 -12.62 2.21 11.07
CA VAL A 81 -11.57 2.62 10.12
C VAL A 81 -11.12 4.04 10.44
N ILE A 82 -9.87 4.20 10.89
CA ILE A 82 -9.25 5.50 11.08
C ILE A 82 -8.24 5.73 9.96
N ALA A 83 -8.59 6.64 9.04
CA ALA A 83 -7.65 7.20 8.08
C ALA A 83 -7.13 8.55 8.62
N PRO A 84 -5.87 8.63 9.09
CA PRO A 84 -5.20 9.91 9.35
C PRO A 84 -5.26 10.87 8.16
N ALA A 85 -4.86 12.11 8.43
CA ALA A 85 -4.77 13.18 7.44
C ALA A 85 -4.02 12.73 6.17
N PRO A 86 -4.45 13.15 4.97
CA PRO A 86 -3.78 12.82 3.72
C PRO A 86 -2.31 13.24 3.73
N LEU A 87 -1.45 12.34 3.27
CA LEU A 87 -0.02 12.57 3.07
C LEU A 87 0.25 12.98 1.62
N ARG A 88 1.18 13.91 1.43
CA ARG A 88 1.53 14.43 0.10
C ARG A 88 2.63 13.62 -0.59
N HIS A 89 3.41 12.88 0.19
CA HIS A 89 4.57 12.18 -0.30
C HIS A 89 4.48 10.68 0.01
N GLU A 90 4.77 9.87 -0.99
CA GLU A 90 4.81 8.41 -0.91
C GLU A 90 5.73 7.93 0.23
N ARG A 91 6.94 8.48 0.31
CA ARG A 91 7.92 8.11 1.33
C ARG A 91 7.42 8.32 2.76
N GLU A 92 6.68 9.40 3.01
CA GLU A 92 6.08 9.65 4.32
C GLU A 92 5.01 8.61 4.64
N ALA A 93 4.22 8.22 3.64
CA ALA A 93 3.19 7.21 3.78
C ALA A 93 3.77 5.82 4.04
N TYR A 94 4.85 5.44 3.35
CA TYR A 94 5.57 4.20 3.61
C TYR A 94 6.17 4.15 5.02
N ASN A 95 6.82 5.24 5.46
CA ASN A 95 7.38 5.30 6.80
C ASN A 95 6.30 5.18 7.88
N MET A 96 5.17 5.86 7.70
CA MET A 96 4.04 5.77 8.62
C MET A 96 3.41 4.37 8.60
N PHE A 97 3.24 3.77 7.43
CA PHE A 97 2.75 2.40 7.28
C PHE A 97 3.61 1.41 8.06
N ASN A 98 4.93 1.41 7.82
CA ASN A 98 5.87 0.54 8.53
C ASN A 98 5.83 0.78 10.05
N SER A 99 5.83 2.05 10.47
CA SER A 99 5.75 2.40 11.89
C SER A 99 4.46 1.90 12.56
N LEU A 100 3.34 1.90 11.86
CA LEU A 100 2.07 1.36 12.41
C LEU A 100 2.09 -0.16 12.43
N CYS A 101 2.64 -0.82 11.41
CA CYS A 101 2.80 -2.28 11.40
C CYS A 101 3.71 -2.78 12.53
N GLU A 102 4.78 -2.05 12.84
CA GLU A 102 5.72 -2.40 13.92
C GLU A 102 5.21 -2.03 15.32
N ALA A 103 4.12 -1.27 15.43
CA ALA A 103 3.57 -0.86 16.71
C ALA A 103 2.96 -2.06 17.45
N LYS A 104 3.44 -2.25 18.70
CA LYS A 104 2.97 -3.25 19.66
C LYS A 104 2.15 -2.60 20.76
#